data_AF-X1A0K6-F1
#
_entry.id   AF-X1A0K6-F1
#
_cell.length_a   1.000
_cell.length_b   1.000
_cell.length_c   1.000
_cell.angle_alpha   90.00
_cell.angle_beta   90.00
_cell.angle_gamma   90.00
#
_symmetry.space_group_name_H-M   'P 1'
#
loop_
_entity.id
_entity.type
_entity.pdbx_description
1 polymer ?
#
loop_
_entity_poly.entity_id
_entity_poly.type
_entity_poly.pdbx_seq_one_letter_code
_entity_poly.pdbx_strand_id
1 'polypeptide(L)'
;MLVPAIVPDVNFHQIGDIIQFAKRWVPTVKGVYFQPVSYFGRYPGTPGDEDRVTIPDILRAVEKQTKGELKETNFVPPVCEHPHCSFSGFAVLTKEGRLLPTTNLQPRQIREDGAEHSRQ
;
A
#
# COMPACT_ATOMS: atom_id res chain seq x y z
N MET A 1 2.83 16.75 -0.87
CA MET A 1 2.76 15.30 -0.53
C MET A 1 4.15 14.84 -0.15
N LEU A 2 4.26 13.79 0.66
CA LEU A 2 5.53 13.11 0.88
C LEU A 2 5.68 12.00 -0.15
N VAL A 3 6.89 11.84 -0.68
CA VAL A 3 7.20 10.80 -1.68
C VAL A 3 8.47 10.05 -1.24
N PRO A 4 8.40 9.27 -0.16
CA PRO A 4 9.55 8.53 0.34
C PRO A 4 9.88 7.34 -0.57
N ALA A 5 11.14 7.21 -0.95
CA ALA A 5 11.67 5.98 -1.51
C ALA A 5 11.83 4.94 -0.39
N ILE A 6 11.29 3.74 -0.56
CA ILE A 6 11.30 2.67 0.44
C ILE A 6 12.33 1.60 0.07
N VAL A 7 13.25 1.35 1.00
CA VAL A 7 14.33 0.36 0.89
C VAL A 7 14.23 -0.57 2.12
N PRO A 8 14.29 -1.91 1.95
CA PRO A 8 14.07 -2.89 3.02
C PRO A 8 14.81 -2.57 4.33
N ASP A 9 16.14 -2.48 4.26
CA ASP A 9 16.99 -2.36 5.45
C ASP A 9 17.27 -0.91 5.89
N VAL A 10 16.73 0.08 5.18
CA VAL A 10 16.98 1.50 5.48
C VAL A 10 15.80 2.11 6.22
N ASN A 11 14.59 2.00 5.67
CA ASN A 11 13.44 2.76 6.17
C ASN A 11 12.09 2.03 6.06
N PHE A 12 12.06 0.76 5.64
CA PHE A 12 10.82 -0.02 5.60
C PHE A 12 10.15 -0.11 6.97
N HIS A 13 10.94 -0.16 8.04
CA HIS A 13 10.48 -0.16 9.43
C HIS A 13 9.87 1.17 9.90
N GLN A 14 9.93 2.24 9.08
CA GLN A 14 9.47 3.60 9.42
C GLN A 14 8.20 4.00 8.66
N ILE A 15 7.60 3.11 7.88
CA ILE A 15 6.38 3.36 7.08
C ILE A 15 5.27 3.97 7.95
N GLY A 16 5.02 3.41 9.14
CA GLY A 16 4.04 3.93 10.09
C GLY A 16 4.40 5.32 10.61
N ASP A 17 5.66 5.55 10.94
CA ASP A 17 6.14 6.85 11.45
C ASP A 17 6.01 7.96 10.40
N ILE A 18 6.26 7.64 9.12
CA ILE A 18 6.03 8.56 8.00
C ILE A 18 4.54 8.95 7.91
N ILE A 19 3.62 7.98 8.07
CA ILE A 19 2.18 8.25 8.09
C ILE A 19 1.81 9.12 9.30
N GLN A 20 2.35 8.83 10.48
CA GLN A 20 2.10 9.63 11.68
C GLN A 20 2.66 11.06 11.53
N PHE A 21 3.83 11.22 10.91
CA PHE A 21 4.36 12.52 10.55
C PHE A 21 3.39 13.24 9.61
N ALA A 22 2.98 12.64 8.50
CA ALA A 22 2.04 13.24 7.57
C ALA A 22 0.72 13.67 8.27
N LYS A 23 0.20 12.83 9.18
CA LYS A 23 -1.00 13.11 9.98
C LYS A 23 -0.86 14.38 10.82
N ARG A 24 0.29 14.60 11.46
CA ARG A 24 0.56 15.81 12.27
C ARG A 24 0.68 17.10 11.45
N TRP A 25 0.99 16.98 10.16
CA TRP A 25 1.18 18.12 9.27
C TRP A 25 -0.02 18.42 8.36
N VAL A 26 -1.17 17.78 8.58
CA VAL A 26 -2.42 18.16 7.92
C VAL A 26 -2.79 19.59 8.38
N PRO A 27 -3.12 20.53 7.48
CA PRO A 27 -3.42 20.35 6.05
C PRO A 27 -2.26 20.55 5.08
N THR A 28 -1.06 20.90 5.54
CA THR A 28 0.15 21.13 4.71
C THR A 28 0.58 19.87 3.95
N VAL A 29 0.59 18.72 4.62
CA VAL A 29 0.82 17.42 3.99
C VAL A 29 -0.53 16.78 3.67
N LYS A 30 -0.83 16.61 2.38
CA LYS A 30 -2.10 16.04 1.89
C LYS A 30 -2.12 14.52 1.76
N GLY A 31 -0.96 13.88 1.81
CA GLY A 31 -0.85 12.43 1.59
C GLY A 31 0.61 11.98 1.46
N VAL A 32 0.77 10.67 1.41
CA VAL A 32 2.05 9.96 1.27
C VAL A 32 1.96 9.03 0.07
N TYR A 33 2.98 9.05 -0.79
CA TYR A 33 3.12 8.14 -1.91
C TYR A 33 4.42 7.35 -1.76
N PHE A 34 4.32 6.11 -1.29
CA PHE A 34 5.47 5.23 -1.10
C PHE A 34 5.99 4.73 -2.44
N GLN A 35 7.29 4.93 -2.71
CA GLN A 35 7.94 4.44 -3.91
C GLN A 35 8.95 3.34 -3.54
N PRO A 36 8.64 2.05 -3.73
CA PRO A 36 9.62 0.99 -3.57
C PRO A 36 10.85 1.23 -4.43
N VAL A 37 12.04 0.93 -3.91
CA VAL A 37 13.28 0.95 -4.69
C VAL A 37 13.17 0.02 -5.90
N SER A 38 13.71 0.47 -7.03
CA SER A 38 13.76 -0.29 -8.28
C SER A 38 15.19 -0.34 -8.79
N TYR A 39 15.67 -1.53 -9.14
CA TYR A 39 17.02 -1.74 -9.66
C TYR A 39 16.98 -1.80 -11.19
N PHE A 40 17.69 -0.89 -11.85
CA PHE A 40 17.76 -0.81 -13.31
C PHE A 40 19.21 -0.80 -13.81
N GLY A 41 19.50 -1.51 -14.90
CA GLY A 41 20.80 -1.48 -15.57
C GLY A 41 21.88 -2.33 -14.90
N ARG A 42 23.08 -1.77 -14.74
CA ARG A 42 24.24 -2.44 -14.11
C ARG A 42 24.37 -2.01 -12.66
N TYR A 43 24.35 -2.97 -11.76
CA TYR A 43 24.44 -2.79 -10.32
C TYR A 43 25.35 -3.90 -9.75
N PRO A 44 26.00 -3.68 -8.60
CA PRO A 44 27.18 -4.46 -8.20
C PRO A 44 26.93 -5.96 -7.96
N GLY A 45 25.69 -6.38 -7.70
CA GLY A 45 25.30 -7.79 -7.64
C GLY A 45 23.78 -7.95 -7.77
N THR A 46 23.32 -9.03 -8.43
CA THR A 46 21.89 -9.38 -8.64
C THR A 46 21.09 -9.26 -7.33
N PRO A 47 19.99 -8.47 -7.22
CA PRO A 47 19.33 -8.25 -5.96
C PRO A 47 18.53 -9.51 -5.65
N GLY A 48 18.66 -9.98 -4.41
CA GLY A 48 17.88 -11.09 -3.89
C GLY A 48 16.40 -10.71 -3.73
N ASP A 49 15.61 -11.63 -3.18
CA ASP A 49 14.22 -11.35 -2.84
C ASP A 49 14.14 -10.44 -1.61
N GLU A 50 15.11 -10.55 -0.70
CA GLU A 50 15.29 -9.72 0.49
C GLU A 50 15.57 -8.24 0.17
N ASP A 51 16.17 -7.97 -0.99
CA ASP A 51 16.48 -6.60 -1.45
C ASP A 51 15.27 -5.90 -2.09
N ARG A 52 14.16 -6.63 -2.25
CA ARG A 52 12.95 -6.17 -2.94
C ARG A 52 11.85 -5.81 -1.95
N VAL A 53 11.03 -4.85 -2.37
CA VAL A 53 9.79 -4.48 -1.68
C VAL A 53 8.66 -4.53 -2.68
N THR A 54 7.64 -5.34 -2.40
CA THR A 54 6.43 -5.37 -3.22
C THR A 54 5.35 -4.44 -2.66
N ILE A 55 4.34 -4.11 -3.47
CA ILE A 55 3.19 -3.33 -2.99
C ILE A 55 2.46 -4.05 -1.83
N PRO A 56 2.14 -5.36 -1.92
CA PRO A 56 1.59 -6.10 -0.78
C PRO A 56 2.43 -5.98 0.50
N ASP A 57 3.76 -5.98 0.41
CA ASP A 57 4.62 -5.81 1.59
C ASP A 57 4.42 -4.45 2.24
N ILE A 58 4.33 -3.38 1.43
CA ILE A 58 4.04 -2.03 1.92
C ILE A 58 2.65 -1.99 2.56
N LEU A 59 1.62 -2.54 1.94
CA LEU A 59 0.26 -2.50 2.50
C LEU A 59 0.17 -3.23 3.85
N ARG A 60 0.79 -4.40 3.97
CA ARG A 60 0.90 -5.13 5.24
C ARG A 60 1.71 -4.37 6.27
N ALA A 61 2.79 -3.70 5.86
CA ALA A 61 3.59 -2.86 6.73
C ALA A 61 2.81 -1.64 7.23
N VAL A 62 2.00 -1.01 6.38
CA VAL A 62 1.08 0.07 6.77
C VAL A 62 0.14 -0.44 7.85
N GLU A 63 -0.54 -1.57 7.64
CA GLU A 63 -1.47 -2.11 8.63
C GLU A 63 -0.79 -2.45 9.95
N LYS A 64 0.33 -3.17 9.89
CA LYS A 64 1.10 -3.57 11.07
C LYS A 64 1.61 -2.35 11.86
N GLN A 65 2.24 -1.38 11.18
CA GLN A 65 2.90 -0.26 11.83
C GLN A 65 1.92 0.85 12.25
N THR A 66 0.76 0.96 11.60
CA THR A 66 -0.34 1.83 12.07
C THR A 66 -1.25 1.16 13.09
N LYS A 67 -0.91 -0.06 13.54
CA LYS A 67 -1.69 -0.86 14.51
C LYS A 67 -3.15 -1.04 14.08
N GLY A 68 -3.38 -1.23 12.78
CA GLY A 68 -4.70 -1.41 12.18
C GLY A 68 -5.53 -0.14 12.03
N GLU A 69 -4.97 1.06 12.27
CA GLU A 69 -5.65 2.33 11.98
C GLU A 69 -5.97 2.45 10.48
N LEU A 70 -5.06 2.00 9.63
CA LEU A 70 -5.29 1.73 8.21
C LEU A 70 -5.10 0.23 7.97
N LYS A 71 -5.97 -0.38 7.17
CA LYS A 71 -5.88 -1.81 6.80
C LYS A 71 -5.48 -1.96 5.35
N GLU A 72 -4.89 -3.10 4.98
CA GLU A 72 -4.59 -3.44 3.59
C GLU A 72 -5.84 -3.33 2.70
N THR A 73 -6.99 -3.78 3.21
CA THR A 73 -8.27 -3.70 2.49
C THR A 73 -8.77 -2.28 2.28
N ASN A 74 -8.19 -1.26 2.93
CA ASN A 74 -8.59 0.13 2.69
C ASN A 74 -7.98 0.74 1.42
N PHE A 75 -7.05 0.05 0.78
CA PHE A 75 -6.42 0.48 -0.46
C PHE A 75 -7.10 -0.19 -1.65
N VAL A 76 -7.20 0.50 -2.78
CA VAL A 76 -7.81 0.00 -4.02
C VAL A 76 -6.83 0.12 -5.19
N PRO A 77 -6.83 -0.83 -6.14
CA PRO A 77 -6.05 -0.69 -7.36
C PRO A 77 -6.65 0.44 -8.23
N PRO A 78 -5.85 1.03 -9.13
CA PRO A 78 -6.33 1.97 -10.14
C PRO A 78 -7.36 1.31 -11.05
N VAL A 79 -8.35 2.08 -11.48
CA VAL A 79 -9.45 1.60 -12.34
C VAL A 79 -9.01 1.41 -13.80
N CYS A 80 -8.00 2.17 -14.27
CA CYS A 80 -7.57 2.18 -15.67
C CYS A 80 -6.14 1.65 -15.90
N GLU A 81 -5.40 1.30 -14.85
CA GLU A 81 -4.06 0.71 -14.97
C GLU A 81 -4.11 -0.76 -14.55
N HIS A 82 -3.03 -1.52 -14.81
CA HIS A 82 -2.96 -2.88 -14.28
C HIS A 82 -2.98 -2.83 -12.74
N PRO A 83 -3.70 -3.75 -12.07
CA PRO A 83 -3.88 -3.72 -10.61
C PRO A 83 -2.57 -3.98 -9.83
N HIS A 84 -1.49 -4.34 -10.52
CA HIS A 84 -0.16 -4.50 -9.94
C HIS A 84 0.71 -3.23 -10.01
N CYS A 85 0.25 -2.17 -10.68
CA CYS A 85 1.04 -0.96 -10.91
C CYS A 85 0.98 0.04 -9.75
N SER A 86 -0.17 0.18 -9.10
CA SER A 86 -0.34 1.11 -7.99
C SER A 86 -1.51 0.70 -7.10
N PHE A 87 -1.53 1.19 -5.87
CA PHE A 87 -2.67 1.09 -4.96
C PHE A 87 -2.83 2.43 -4.25
N SER A 88 -4.07 2.85 -4.01
CA SER A 88 -4.36 4.11 -3.34
C SER A 88 -5.46 3.93 -2.30
N GLY A 89 -5.36 4.66 -1.20
CA GLY A 89 -6.37 4.69 -0.16
C GLY A 89 -6.63 6.12 0.25
N PHE A 90 -7.88 6.42 0.56
CA PHE A 90 -8.28 7.74 1.05
C PHE A 90 -8.77 7.62 2.48
N ALA A 91 -8.43 8.61 3.30
CA ALA A 91 -8.86 8.68 4.68
C ALA A 91 -9.10 10.13 5.09
N VAL A 92 -10.04 10.33 6.01
CA VAL A 92 -10.33 11.61 6.65
C VAL A 92 -9.67 11.63 8.03
N LEU A 93 -8.94 12.70 8.34
CA LEU A 93 -8.44 12.94 9.68
C LEU A 93 -9.55 13.50 10.56
N THR A 94 -9.91 12.78 11.63
CA THR A 94 -10.94 13.21 12.58
C THR A 94 -10.41 14.22 13.59
N LYS A 95 -11.31 14.88 14.32
CA LYS A 95 -10.95 15.79 15.41
C LYS A 95 -10.23 15.08 16.56
N GLU A 96 -10.45 13.77 16.72
CA GLU A 96 -9.79 12.89 17.69
C GLU A 96 -8.41 12.43 17.21
N GLY A 97 -7.94 12.91 16.05
CA GLY A 97 -6.61 12.59 15.52
C GLY A 97 -6.51 11.20 14.88
N ARG A 98 -7.65 10.59 14.51
CA ARG A 98 -7.69 9.28 13.86
C ARG A 98 -7.88 9.39 12.35
N LEU A 99 -7.30 8.48 11.60
CA LEU A 99 -7.61 8.29 10.18
C LEU A 99 -8.84 7.39 10.05
N LEU A 100 -9.89 7.91 9.40
CA LEU A 100 -11.06 7.16 8.98
C LEU A 100 -10.96 6.85 7.49
N PRO A 101 -10.69 5.59 7.09
CA PRO A 101 -10.65 5.20 5.69
C PRO A 101 -12.01 5.38 5.00
N THR A 102 -12.00 5.90 3.79
CA THR A 102 -13.20 6.07 2.95
C THR A 102 -13.22 5.11 1.75
N THR A 103 -12.13 4.40 1.51
CA THR A 103 -12.00 3.36 0.48
C THR A 103 -11.94 1.98 1.10
N ASN A 104 -12.49 1.00 0.38
CA ASN A 104 -12.46 -0.40 0.78
C ASN A 104 -12.48 -1.32 -0.45
N LEU A 105 -11.45 -2.15 -0.60
CA LEU A 105 -11.41 -3.28 -1.51
C LEU A 105 -12.34 -4.37 -0.97
N GLN A 106 -13.42 -4.65 -1.70
CA GLN A 106 -14.17 -5.87 -1.47
C GLN A 106 -13.48 -7.01 -2.22
N PRO A 107 -13.10 -8.11 -1.55
CA PRO A 107 -12.69 -9.32 -2.24
C PRO A 107 -13.82 -9.75 -3.18
N ARG A 108 -13.55 -9.89 -4.47
CA ARG A 108 -14.52 -10.46 -5.41
C ARG A 108 -14.82 -11.88 -4.94
N GLN A 109 -16.04 -12.14 -4.46
CA GLN A 109 -16.50 -13.50 -4.21
C GLN A 109 -16.42 -14.25 -5.54
N ILE A 110 -15.56 -15.27 -5.61
CA ILE A 110 -15.56 -16.22 -6.71
C ILE A 110 -16.88 -16.98 -6.56
N ARG A 111 -17.84 -16.75 -7.46
CA ARG A 111 -19.04 -17.58 -7.55
C ARG A 111 -18.61 -18.92 -8.13
N GLU A 112 -18.78 -20.01 -7.38
CA GLU A 112 -18.47 -21.38 -7.80
C GLU A 112 -19.48 -21.96 -8.81
N ASP A 113 -20.45 -21.17 -9.30
CA ASP A 113 -21.58 -21.65 -10.10
C ASP A 113 -21.24 -21.94 -11.59
N GLY A 114 -19.96 -21.99 -11.98
CA GLY A 114 -19.53 -22.04 -13.39
C GLY A 114 -19.07 -23.41 -13.92
N ALA A 115 -18.95 -24.43 -13.08
CA ALA A 115 -18.23 -25.67 -13.41
C ALA A 115 -19.09 -26.86 -13.87
N GLU A 116 -20.37 -26.68 -14.21
CA GLU A 116 -21.25 -27.82 -14.57
C GLU A 116 -21.87 -27.79 -15.98
N HIS A 117 -21.57 -26.81 -16.83
CA HIS A 117 -22.19 -26.72 -18.17
C HIS A 117 -21.27 -27.02 -19.36
N SER A 118 -20.22 -27.83 -19.15
CA SER A 118 -19.40 -28.35 -20.25
C SER A 118 -19.17 -29.86 -20.11
N ARG A 119 -20.27 -30.60 -20.03
CA ARG A 119 -20.36 -32.02 -20.42
C ARG A 119 -21.72 -32.26 -21.05
N GLN A 120 -21.82 -31.88 -22.33
CA GLN A 120 -22.70 -32.46 -23.33
C GLN A 120 -22.19 -32.06 -24.70
#